data_AF-A0A2K9NVK0-F1
#
_entry.id   AF-A0A2K9NVK0-F1
#
_cell.length_a   1.000
_cell.length_b   1.000
_cell.length_c   1.000
_cell.angle_alpha   90.00
_cell.angle_beta   90.00
_cell.angle_gamma   90.00
#
_symmetry.space_group_name_H-M   'P 1'
#
loop_
_entity.id
_entity.type
_entity.pdbx_description
1 polymer ?
#
loop_
_entity_poly.entity_id
_entity_poly.type
_entity_poly.pdbx_seq_one_letter_code
_entity_poly.pdbx_strand_id
1 'polypeptide(L)'
;MKALLFFLAATPMAFAQNCPEQVGKYGNGIQYQDMFCRIMVGADRKDSQSYRNLTFTDSGAIQVFSNFPGTTNSNSTGARVFYLFPKRTKKGIANSDESGLSLTHSSGANFKFDKNGRVSSPDMAIKVANDINSQNKSGIEIESYSKGIVIDIGYRMGSTPLTKKDGVVTVTDKNKKKCTMINSDLHRFVGGEAELIYKTNEALHGFLSKKCPGLDLSDLIKPIAQDLKVVKAPAQLGQAPSKDLSGAENDSKRERKPQVDELESLIKNLDSKSSQK
;
A
#
# COMPACT_ATOMS: atom_id res chain seq x y z
N MET A 1 13.03 21.61 53.17
CA MET A 1 13.04 20.39 52.34
C MET A 1 11.78 20.37 51.50
N LYS A 2 11.88 20.46 50.16
CA LYS A 2 10.73 20.36 49.25
C LYS A 2 10.74 18.96 48.64
N ALA A 3 9.72 18.17 48.95
CA ALA A 3 9.53 16.84 48.38
C ALA A 3 9.09 16.96 46.93
N LEU A 4 9.91 16.45 46.02
CA LEU A 4 9.66 16.43 44.58
C LEU A 4 8.81 15.18 44.28
N LEU A 5 7.49 15.35 44.12
CA LEU A 5 6.60 14.27 43.69
C LEU A 5 6.82 13.99 42.20
N PHE A 6 7.46 12.86 41.88
CA PHE A 6 7.50 12.30 40.54
C PHE A 6 6.16 11.62 40.22
N PHE A 7 5.32 12.28 39.42
CA PHE A 7 4.18 11.62 38.78
C PHE A 7 4.70 10.80 37.60
N LEU A 8 4.79 9.48 37.79
CA LEU A 8 4.91 8.51 36.70
C LEU A 8 3.60 8.54 35.89
N ALA A 9 3.56 9.35 34.84
CA ALA A 9 2.48 9.31 33.87
C ALA A 9 2.58 7.99 33.09
N ALA A 10 1.72 7.03 33.42
CA ALA A 10 1.55 5.82 32.62
C ALA A 10 1.07 6.24 31.23
N THR A 11 1.96 6.17 30.24
CA THR A 11 1.57 6.37 28.85
C THR A 11 0.63 5.23 28.46
N PRO A 12 -0.61 5.51 28.04
CA PRO A 12 -1.49 4.45 27.56
C PRO A 12 -0.83 3.78 26.35
N MET A 13 -0.62 2.47 26.43
CA MET A 13 -0.25 1.69 25.25
C MET A 13 -1.37 1.87 24.23
N ALA A 14 -1.06 2.47 23.08
CA ALA A 14 -2.01 2.60 22.00
C ALA A 14 -2.38 1.19 21.55
N PHE A 15 -3.58 0.74 21.92
CA PHE A 15 -4.14 -0.52 21.44
C PHE A 15 -4.07 -0.52 19.90
N ALA A 16 -3.43 -1.55 19.34
CA ALA A 16 -3.44 -1.80 17.90
C ALA A 16 -4.92 -1.78 17.46
N GLN A 17 -5.24 -0.88 16.53
CA GLN A 17 -6.61 -0.74 16.06
C GLN A 17 -6.98 -2.05 15.34
N ASN A 18 -7.93 -2.81 15.88
CA ASN A 18 -8.42 -4.03 15.24
C ASN A 18 -9.12 -3.64 13.93
N CYS A 19 -8.40 -3.71 12.82
CA CYS A 19 -8.97 -3.64 11.48
C CYS A 19 -9.44 -5.05 11.12
N PRO A 20 -10.77 -5.28 10.99
CA PRO A 20 -11.28 -6.60 10.68
C PRO A 20 -10.72 -7.04 9.32
N GLU A 21 -10.18 -8.25 9.27
CA GLU A 21 -9.67 -8.82 8.04
C GLU A 21 -10.83 -9.08 7.08
N GLN A 22 -10.74 -8.49 5.90
CA GLN A 22 -11.69 -8.74 4.81
C GLN A 22 -10.91 -9.04 3.56
N VAL A 23 -11.21 -10.18 2.95
CA VAL A 23 -10.70 -10.58 1.64
C VAL A 23 -11.89 -10.71 0.72
N GLY A 24 -11.79 -10.09 -0.46
CA GLY A 24 -12.82 -10.19 -1.48
C GLY A 24 -12.22 -10.33 -2.87
N LYS A 25 -12.99 -10.93 -3.76
CA LYS A 25 -12.70 -10.99 -5.19
C LYS A 25 -13.81 -10.27 -5.95
N TYR A 26 -13.44 -9.48 -6.95
CA TYR A 26 -14.38 -8.79 -7.82
C TYR A 26 -14.06 -9.04 -9.29
N GLY A 27 -15.10 -9.41 -10.05
CA GLY A 27 -14.98 -9.76 -11.47
C GLY A 27 -14.02 -10.92 -11.72
N ASN A 28 -13.40 -10.90 -12.91
CA ASN A 28 -12.47 -11.95 -13.35
C ASN A 28 -11.04 -11.76 -12.82
N GLY A 29 -10.82 -10.91 -11.82
CA GLY A 29 -9.51 -10.90 -11.20
C GLY A 29 -9.13 -9.80 -10.24
N ILE A 30 -10.00 -8.89 -9.78
CA ILE A 30 -9.55 -8.00 -8.71
C ILE A 30 -9.57 -8.75 -7.40
N GLN A 31 -8.42 -8.83 -6.73
CA GLN A 31 -8.34 -9.26 -5.35
C GLN A 31 -8.14 -8.02 -4.47
N TYR A 32 -8.90 -7.95 -3.37
CA TYR A 32 -8.60 -7.00 -2.31
C TYR A 32 -8.47 -7.66 -0.96
N GLN A 33 -7.60 -7.10 -0.13
CA GLN A 33 -7.32 -7.56 1.22
C GLN A 33 -7.17 -6.35 2.14
N ASP A 34 -7.96 -6.34 3.21
CA ASP A 34 -7.90 -5.37 4.29
C ASP A 34 -7.15 -5.97 5.48
N MET A 35 -5.84 -5.74 5.55
CA MET A 35 -4.97 -6.23 6.61
C MET A 35 -4.21 -5.05 7.23
N PHE A 36 -4.07 -5.03 8.56
CA PHE A 36 -3.29 -3.99 9.26
C PHE A 36 -3.69 -2.55 8.87
N CYS A 37 -4.98 -2.32 8.63
CA CYS A 37 -5.52 -1.04 8.17
C CYS A 37 -4.96 -0.57 6.81
N ARG A 38 -4.65 -1.55 5.95
CA ARG A 38 -4.20 -1.34 4.57
C ARG A 38 -5.13 -2.09 3.63
N ILE A 39 -5.48 -1.46 2.53
CA ILE A 39 -6.27 -2.08 1.46
C ILE A 39 -5.33 -2.33 0.29
N MET A 40 -5.14 -3.58 -0.09
CA MET A 40 -4.41 -3.95 -1.29
C MET A 40 -5.39 -4.20 -2.43
N VAL A 41 -5.09 -3.73 -3.64
CA VAL A 41 -5.90 -3.96 -4.83
C VAL A 41 -4.96 -4.36 -5.97
N GLY A 42 -5.24 -5.49 -6.62
CA GLY A 42 -4.46 -5.98 -7.75
C GLY A 42 -5.27 -6.89 -8.65
N ALA A 43 -4.87 -6.99 -9.92
CA ALA A 43 -5.42 -7.97 -10.85
C ALA A 43 -4.90 -9.38 -10.52
N ASP A 44 -5.66 -10.40 -10.90
CA ASP A 44 -5.41 -11.78 -10.54
C ASP A 44 -4.17 -12.24 -11.27
N ARG A 45 -3.30 -12.90 -10.52
CA ARG A 45 -1.99 -13.26 -11.02
C ARG A 45 -2.15 -14.55 -11.81
N LYS A 46 -2.06 -14.45 -13.14
CA LYS A 46 -1.74 -15.62 -13.95
C LYS A 46 -0.23 -15.80 -13.94
N ASP A 47 0.21 -17.04 -13.73
CA ASP A 47 1.63 -17.36 -13.61
C ASP A 47 2.44 -16.75 -14.76
N SER A 48 3.62 -16.20 -14.44
CA SER A 48 4.58 -15.54 -15.36
C SER A 48 4.23 -14.16 -15.94
N GLN A 49 3.16 -13.48 -15.51
CA GLN A 49 2.79 -12.17 -16.06
C GLN A 49 3.34 -10.97 -15.28
N SER A 50 3.57 -9.86 -15.99
CA SER A 50 3.74 -8.54 -15.37
C SER A 50 2.48 -8.21 -14.59
N TYR A 51 2.63 -7.79 -13.34
CA TYR A 51 1.49 -7.38 -12.53
C TYR A 51 1.80 -6.12 -11.74
N ARG A 52 0.73 -5.46 -11.30
CA ARG A 52 0.77 -4.27 -10.49
C ARG A 52 -0.28 -4.34 -9.38
N ASN A 53 0.16 -4.05 -8.17
CA ASN A 53 -0.71 -3.94 -7.01
C ASN A 53 -0.62 -2.52 -6.45
N LEU A 54 -1.75 -1.99 -6.01
CA LEU A 54 -1.83 -0.74 -5.27
C LEU A 54 -2.12 -1.08 -3.81
N THR A 55 -1.33 -0.54 -2.90
CA THR A 55 -1.56 -0.65 -1.46
C THR A 55 -1.90 0.72 -0.91
N PHE A 56 -3.04 0.84 -0.27
CA PHE A 56 -3.54 2.05 0.37
C PHE A 56 -3.41 1.91 1.87
N THR A 57 -2.88 2.92 2.56
CA THR A 57 -2.63 2.87 4.00
C THR A 57 -3.41 3.95 4.75
N ASP A 58 -3.64 3.71 6.05
CA ASP A 58 -4.14 4.69 7.01
C ASP A 58 -3.28 5.98 7.09
N SER A 59 -1.97 5.85 6.84
CA SER A 59 -1.03 6.97 6.83
C SER A 59 -1.19 7.91 5.64
N GLY A 60 -2.10 7.62 4.71
CA GLY A 60 -2.31 8.38 3.47
C GLY A 60 -1.42 7.95 2.32
N ALA A 61 -0.60 6.90 2.51
CA ALA A 61 0.29 6.40 1.47
C ALA A 61 -0.46 5.51 0.47
N ILE A 62 -0.09 5.66 -0.80
CA ILE A 62 -0.44 4.79 -1.92
C ILE A 62 0.86 4.23 -2.47
N GLN A 63 1.11 2.95 -2.25
CA GLN A 63 2.25 2.25 -2.80
C GLN A 63 1.83 1.46 -4.04
N VAL A 64 2.44 1.78 -5.17
CA VAL A 64 2.33 1.01 -6.40
C VAL A 64 3.50 0.05 -6.44
N PHE A 65 3.23 -1.24 -6.32
CA PHE A 65 4.21 -2.31 -6.52
C PHE A 65 4.03 -2.91 -7.90
N SER A 66 5.12 -3.18 -8.60
CA SER A 66 5.12 -3.88 -9.89
C SER A 66 6.11 -5.01 -9.92
N ASN A 67 5.73 -6.07 -10.63
CA ASN A 67 6.59 -7.18 -10.99
C ASN A 67 6.73 -7.23 -12.51
N PHE A 68 7.94 -7.49 -12.98
CA PHE A 68 8.35 -7.59 -14.38
C PHE A 68 8.92 -8.99 -14.60
N PRO A 69 8.29 -9.85 -15.41
CA PRO A 69 8.75 -11.21 -15.65
C PRO A 69 10.06 -11.21 -16.43
N GLY A 70 10.79 -12.32 -16.38
CA GLY A 70 12.00 -12.54 -17.20
C GLY A 70 13.31 -12.04 -16.59
N THR A 71 13.33 -11.62 -15.33
CA THR A 71 14.58 -11.35 -14.61
C THR A 71 14.57 -12.07 -13.26
N THR A 72 15.65 -12.78 -12.91
CA THR A 72 15.75 -13.58 -11.67
C THR A 72 16.27 -12.80 -10.47
N ASN A 73 16.39 -11.47 -10.57
CA ASN A 73 17.14 -10.64 -9.62
C ASN A 73 16.31 -9.43 -9.14
N SER A 74 16.90 -8.53 -8.35
CA SER A 74 16.31 -7.25 -7.88
C SER A 74 15.74 -6.33 -8.98
N ASN A 75 15.97 -6.65 -10.26
CA ASN A 75 15.41 -5.93 -11.40
C ASN A 75 14.03 -6.45 -11.84
N SER A 76 13.48 -7.46 -11.16
CA SER A 76 12.15 -7.99 -11.45
C SER A 76 11.04 -7.24 -10.75
N THR A 77 11.36 -6.37 -9.80
CA THR A 77 10.35 -5.64 -9.03
C THR A 77 10.66 -4.16 -8.98
N GLY A 78 9.61 -3.35 -8.82
CA GLY A 78 9.75 -1.92 -8.60
C GLY A 78 8.61 -1.39 -7.74
N ALA A 79 8.86 -0.26 -7.09
CA ALA A 79 7.86 0.40 -6.27
C ALA A 79 7.87 1.91 -6.49
N ARG A 80 6.68 2.52 -6.51
CA ARG A 80 6.45 3.97 -6.45
C ARG A 80 5.54 4.27 -5.27
N VAL A 81 5.82 5.34 -4.53
CA VAL A 81 5.03 5.71 -3.35
C VAL A 81 4.54 7.13 -3.47
N PHE A 82 3.25 7.33 -3.27
CA PHE A 82 2.60 8.62 -3.14
C PHE A 82 2.03 8.78 -1.74
N TYR A 83 1.91 10.00 -1.24
CA TYR A 83 1.00 10.34 -0.15
C TYR A 83 -0.04 11.35 -0.62
N LEU A 84 -1.27 11.20 -0.13
CA LEU A 84 -2.33 12.19 -0.33
C LEU A 84 -2.67 12.87 1.00
N PHE A 85 -2.71 14.20 0.97
CA PHE A 85 -3.12 15.03 2.10
C PHE A 85 -4.16 16.06 1.68
N PRO A 86 -5.06 16.52 2.56
CA PRO A 86 -5.13 16.21 4.00
C PRO A 86 -5.55 14.77 4.29
N LYS A 87 -5.15 14.23 5.44
CA LYS A 87 -5.75 13.01 5.99
C LYS A 87 -7.06 13.38 6.67
N ARG A 88 -8.15 12.73 6.29
CA ARG A 88 -9.52 12.98 6.78
C ARG A 88 -10.04 11.86 7.67
N THR A 89 -9.64 10.63 7.39
CA THR A 89 -10.01 9.45 8.18
C THR A 89 -8.79 8.64 8.55
N LYS A 90 -8.95 7.78 9.55
CA LYS A 90 -7.93 6.81 9.91
C LYS A 90 -7.87 5.63 8.93
N LYS A 91 -8.90 5.38 8.13
CA LYS A 91 -8.96 4.18 7.30
C LYS A 91 -9.71 4.46 6.01
N GLY A 92 -9.25 3.84 4.93
CA GLY A 92 -10.04 3.76 3.72
C GLY A 92 -11.24 2.81 3.87
N ILE A 93 -12.23 2.97 2.99
CA ILE A 93 -13.42 2.12 2.92
C ILE A 93 -13.52 1.60 1.50
N ALA A 94 -13.51 0.27 1.34
CA ALA A 94 -13.74 -0.39 0.07
C ALA A 94 -15.19 -0.87 -0.02
N ASN A 95 -15.83 -0.66 -1.16
CA ASN A 95 -17.14 -1.18 -1.50
C ASN A 95 -17.07 -1.77 -2.90
N SER A 96 -17.65 -2.95 -3.12
CA SER A 96 -17.75 -3.58 -4.44
C SER A 96 -19.21 -3.75 -4.84
N ASP A 97 -19.51 -3.42 -6.09
CA ASP A 97 -20.81 -3.63 -6.73
C ASP A 97 -20.63 -4.15 -8.16
N GLU A 98 -21.71 -4.32 -8.93
CA GLU A 98 -21.64 -4.79 -10.32
C GLU A 98 -20.77 -3.91 -11.25
N SER A 99 -20.55 -2.64 -10.90
CA SER A 99 -19.81 -1.67 -11.73
C SER A 99 -18.31 -1.66 -11.48
N GLY A 100 -17.84 -2.13 -10.32
CA GLY A 100 -16.43 -2.10 -9.98
C GLY A 100 -16.13 -2.26 -8.51
N LEU A 101 -14.85 -2.06 -8.20
CA LEU A 101 -14.41 -1.77 -6.83
C LEU A 101 -14.30 -0.25 -6.67
N SER A 102 -15.01 0.29 -5.69
CA SER A 102 -14.87 1.69 -5.25
C SER A 102 -14.15 1.73 -3.91
N LEU A 103 -13.17 2.62 -3.78
CA LEU A 103 -12.37 2.79 -2.57
C LEU A 103 -12.33 4.26 -2.18
N THR A 104 -12.84 4.61 -1.01
CA THR A 104 -12.60 5.91 -0.40
C THR A 104 -11.32 5.84 0.43
N HIS A 105 -10.28 6.57 0.04
CA HIS A 105 -8.98 6.63 0.71
C HIS A 105 -9.04 7.45 2.02
N SER A 106 -8.01 7.34 2.87
CA SER A 106 -7.91 8.08 4.13
C SER A 106 -7.86 9.60 3.95
N SER A 107 -7.49 10.09 2.76
CA SER A 107 -7.60 11.52 2.39
C SER A 107 -9.02 11.97 2.01
N GLY A 108 -9.96 11.03 1.87
CA GLY A 108 -11.29 11.24 1.31
C GLY A 108 -11.34 11.24 -0.22
N ALA A 109 -10.23 10.94 -0.90
CA ALA A 109 -10.22 10.72 -2.35
C ALA A 109 -10.90 9.40 -2.71
N ASN A 110 -11.69 9.39 -3.77
CA ASN A 110 -12.39 8.20 -4.25
C ASN A 110 -11.65 7.58 -5.43
N PHE A 111 -11.34 6.30 -5.33
CA PHE A 111 -10.74 5.50 -6.37
C PHE A 111 -11.78 4.54 -6.91
N LYS A 112 -11.77 4.33 -8.22
CA LYS A 112 -12.57 3.32 -8.91
C LYS A 112 -11.64 2.39 -9.65
N PHE A 113 -11.91 1.09 -9.57
CA PHE A 113 -11.21 0.08 -10.34
C PHE A 113 -12.20 -0.64 -11.24
N ASP A 114 -11.89 -0.68 -12.53
CA ASP A 114 -12.64 -1.51 -13.46
C ASP A 114 -12.32 -3.00 -13.27
N LYS A 115 -13.05 -3.89 -13.94
CA LYS A 115 -12.85 -5.35 -13.87
C LYS A 115 -11.43 -5.85 -14.20
N ASN A 116 -10.59 -5.02 -14.83
CA ASN A 116 -9.20 -5.34 -15.18
C ASN A 116 -8.20 -4.78 -14.15
N GLY A 117 -8.69 -4.16 -13.07
CA GLY A 117 -7.85 -3.51 -12.07
C GLY A 117 -7.29 -2.15 -12.52
N ARG A 118 -7.82 -1.55 -13.60
CA ARG A 118 -7.41 -0.21 -14.03
C ARG A 118 -7.99 0.82 -13.06
N VAL A 119 -7.11 1.58 -12.43
CA VAL A 119 -7.48 2.61 -11.46
C VAL A 119 -7.89 3.91 -12.17
N SER A 120 -8.91 4.56 -11.64
CA SER A 120 -9.32 5.92 -11.98
C SER A 120 -9.80 6.66 -10.72
N SER A 121 -9.93 7.97 -10.79
CA SER A 121 -10.49 8.77 -9.70
C SER A 121 -11.15 10.03 -10.25
N PRO A 122 -12.35 10.42 -9.79
CA PRO A 122 -12.91 11.74 -10.09
C PRO A 122 -12.19 12.87 -9.33
N ASP A 123 -11.40 12.54 -8.30
CA ASP A 123 -10.73 13.52 -7.44
C ASP A 123 -9.28 13.82 -7.89
N MET A 124 -8.75 13.06 -8.86
CA MET A 124 -7.35 13.13 -9.27
C MET A 124 -7.18 13.01 -10.77
N ALA A 125 -6.15 13.69 -11.29
CA ALA A 125 -5.62 13.42 -12.62
C ALA A 125 -4.63 12.26 -12.53
N ILE A 126 -5.08 11.05 -12.87
CA ILE A 126 -4.24 9.83 -12.84
C ILE A 126 -3.95 9.38 -14.28
N LYS A 127 -2.66 9.23 -14.60
CA LYS A 127 -2.21 8.56 -15.82
C LYS A 127 -1.89 7.11 -15.52
N VAL A 128 -2.50 6.21 -16.27
CA VAL A 128 -2.28 4.76 -16.16
C VAL A 128 -1.81 4.24 -17.52
N ALA A 129 -0.56 3.78 -17.58
CA ALA A 129 -0.02 3.09 -18.74
C ALA A 129 -0.72 1.74 -18.93
N ASN A 130 -0.90 1.34 -20.20
CA ASN A 130 -1.50 0.05 -20.55
C ASN A 130 -0.55 -1.10 -20.20
N ASP A 131 0.73 -0.94 -20.51
CA ASP A 131 1.77 -1.91 -20.17
C ASP A 131 2.51 -1.50 -18.90
N ILE A 132 3.04 -2.48 -18.17
CA ILE A 132 3.82 -2.26 -16.95
C ILE A 132 5.27 -2.66 -17.26
N ASN A 133 6.19 -1.69 -17.23
CA ASN A 133 7.61 -1.94 -17.43
C ASN A 133 8.46 -1.00 -16.55
N SER A 134 9.76 -1.26 -16.46
CA SER A 134 10.66 -0.48 -15.62
C SER A 134 10.84 0.97 -16.12
N GLN A 135 10.72 1.19 -17.43
CA GLN A 135 10.88 2.52 -18.04
C GLN A 135 9.73 3.46 -17.67
N ASN A 136 8.50 2.93 -17.53
CA ASN A 136 7.33 3.71 -17.17
C ASN A 136 7.06 3.80 -15.66
N LYS A 137 8.03 3.41 -14.82
CA LYS A 137 8.00 3.61 -13.36
C LYS A 137 6.72 3.04 -12.72
N SER A 138 6.39 1.79 -13.05
CA SER A 138 5.15 1.08 -12.65
C SER A 138 3.86 1.57 -13.34
N GLY A 139 3.97 2.46 -14.32
CA GLY A 139 2.86 2.83 -15.20
C GLY A 139 1.71 3.55 -14.51
N ILE A 140 1.94 4.14 -13.33
CA ILE A 140 0.98 5.00 -12.63
C ILE A 140 1.67 6.32 -12.28
N GLU A 141 1.02 7.42 -12.64
CA GLU A 141 1.38 8.77 -12.23
C GLU A 141 0.13 9.50 -11.73
N ILE A 142 0.24 10.12 -10.56
CA ILE A 142 -0.79 11.00 -10.01
C ILE A 142 -0.30 12.43 -10.21
N GLU A 143 -0.89 13.14 -11.18
CA GLU A 143 -0.44 14.48 -11.56
C GLU A 143 -0.94 15.56 -10.61
N SER A 144 -2.15 15.40 -10.08
CA SER A 144 -2.75 16.33 -9.13
C SER A 144 -3.91 15.70 -8.36
N TYR A 145 -4.20 16.29 -7.21
CA TYR A 145 -5.33 15.94 -6.35
C TYR A 145 -6.17 17.20 -6.08
N SER A 146 -7.44 17.21 -6.53
CA SER A 146 -8.28 18.41 -6.52
C SER A 146 -8.65 18.90 -5.12
N LYS A 147 -8.54 18.04 -4.11
CA LYS A 147 -8.92 18.30 -2.71
C LYS A 147 -7.71 18.42 -1.77
N GLY A 148 -6.50 18.61 -2.31
CA GLY A 148 -5.30 18.82 -1.50
C GLY A 148 -4.00 18.71 -2.27
N ILE A 149 -3.04 17.97 -1.72
CA ILE A 149 -1.69 17.81 -2.28
C ILE A 149 -1.34 16.34 -2.50
N VAL A 150 -0.44 16.11 -3.46
CA VAL A 150 0.21 14.82 -3.73
C VAL A 150 1.69 14.94 -3.38
N ILE A 151 2.21 14.02 -2.58
CA ILE A 151 3.64 13.90 -2.30
C ILE A 151 4.14 12.63 -2.98
N ASP A 152 4.88 12.76 -4.08
CA ASP A 152 5.50 11.65 -4.81
C ASP A 152 6.93 11.42 -4.29
N ILE A 153 7.14 10.28 -3.62
CA ILE A 153 8.45 9.85 -3.10
C ILE A 153 9.36 9.31 -4.21
N GLY A 154 8.83 9.18 -5.43
CA GLY A 154 9.54 8.69 -6.59
C GLY A 154 9.39 7.19 -6.76
N TYR A 155 10.19 6.64 -7.68
CA TYR A 155 10.17 5.24 -8.09
C TYR A 155 11.55 4.61 -7.92
N ARG A 156 11.59 3.33 -7.54
CA ARG A 156 12.84 2.57 -7.43
C ARG A 156 12.64 1.11 -7.82
N MET A 157 13.63 0.57 -8.53
CA MET A 157 13.75 -0.85 -8.83
C MET A 157 14.34 -1.60 -7.64
N GLY A 158 13.82 -2.79 -7.37
CA GLY A 158 14.35 -3.74 -6.37
C GLY A 158 14.10 -3.38 -4.91
N SER A 159 13.58 -2.19 -4.62
CA SER A 159 13.22 -1.79 -3.25
C SER A 159 12.19 -0.67 -3.25
N THR A 160 11.62 -0.37 -2.08
CA THR A 160 10.78 0.84 -1.92
C THR A 160 11.63 2.12 -2.02
N PRO A 161 11.15 3.18 -2.69
CA PRO A 161 11.82 4.49 -2.74
C PRO A 161 11.94 5.12 -1.34
N LEU A 162 11.08 4.72 -0.40
CA LEU A 162 11.10 5.18 0.99
C LEU A 162 12.43 4.91 1.70
N THR A 163 13.19 3.88 1.32
CA THR A 163 14.49 3.54 1.93
C THR A 163 15.62 4.48 1.52
N LYS A 164 15.42 5.33 0.49
CA LYS A 164 16.46 6.23 -0.02
C LYS A 164 16.36 7.59 0.68
N LYS A 165 17.26 7.86 1.63
CA LYS A 165 17.29 9.10 2.44
C LYS A 165 17.43 10.37 1.60
N ASP A 166 18.31 10.30 0.60
CA ASP A 166 18.60 11.36 -0.37
C ASP A 166 17.70 11.30 -1.61
N GLY A 167 16.60 10.54 -1.55
CA GLY A 167 15.64 10.44 -2.66
C GLY A 167 14.93 11.78 -2.89
N VAL A 168 14.68 12.12 -4.16
CA VAL A 168 13.93 13.33 -4.51
C VAL A 168 12.45 13.10 -4.27
N VAL A 169 11.84 13.97 -3.49
CA VAL A 169 10.40 14.02 -3.25
C VAL A 169 9.81 15.22 -3.97
N THR A 170 8.69 15.01 -4.67
CA THR A 170 7.94 16.08 -5.34
C THR A 170 6.59 16.28 -4.68
N VAL A 171 6.33 17.50 -4.21
CA VAL A 171 5.02 17.91 -3.70
C VAL A 171 4.30 18.68 -4.80
N THR A 172 3.10 18.24 -5.15
CA THR A 172 2.24 18.90 -6.16
C THR A 172 0.93 19.33 -5.53
N ASP A 173 0.56 20.60 -5.69
CA ASP A 173 -0.72 21.12 -5.22
C ASP A 173 -1.87 20.90 -6.23
N LYS A 174 -3.09 21.27 -5.85
CA LYS A 174 -4.27 21.19 -6.74
C LYS A 174 -4.16 22.04 -8.01
N ASN A 175 -3.32 23.07 -8.00
CA ASN A 175 -3.04 23.95 -9.14
C ASN A 175 -1.86 23.46 -9.99
N LYS A 176 -1.39 22.22 -9.74
CA LYS A 176 -0.23 21.59 -10.41
C LYS A 176 1.10 22.32 -10.18
N LYS A 177 1.19 23.23 -9.22
CA LYS A 177 2.47 23.81 -8.82
C LYS A 177 3.27 22.75 -8.09
N LYS A 178 4.58 22.72 -8.34
CA LYS A 178 5.49 21.72 -7.81
C LYS A 178 6.55 22.33 -6.92
N CYS A 179 6.92 21.61 -5.88
CA CYS A 179 8.07 21.87 -5.03
C CYS A 179 8.84 20.56 -4.88
N THR A 180 10.18 20.62 -4.87
CA THR A 180 11.02 19.44 -4.67
C THR A 180 11.83 19.56 -3.38
N MET A 181 12.07 18.43 -2.74
CA MET A 181 12.88 18.31 -1.53
C MET A 181 13.49 16.91 -1.45
N ILE A 182 14.26 16.64 -0.39
CA ILE A 182 14.82 15.30 -0.16
C ILE A 182 13.95 14.51 0.81
N ASN A 183 13.97 13.19 0.68
CA ASN A 183 13.14 12.29 1.48
C ASN A 183 13.41 12.43 2.99
N SER A 184 14.66 12.68 3.40
CA SER A 184 15.00 12.96 4.80
C SER A 184 14.41 14.26 5.38
N ASP A 185 13.89 15.15 4.54
CA ASP A 185 13.14 16.31 5.03
C ASP A 185 11.74 15.93 5.52
N LEU A 186 11.16 14.84 5.00
CA LEU A 186 9.79 14.38 5.31
C LEU A 186 9.77 13.14 6.19
N HIS A 187 10.80 12.31 6.11
CA HIS A 187 10.88 11.02 6.80
C HIS A 187 12.08 10.93 7.74
N ARG A 188 11.85 10.35 8.91
CA ARG A 188 12.89 9.87 9.81
C ARG A 188 13.14 8.39 9.55
N PHE A 189 14.40 7.98 9.62
CA PHE A 189 14.82 6.63 9.30
C PHE A 189 15.28 5.89 10.55
N VAL A 190 14.54 4.87 10.97
CA VAL A 190 14.83 4.09 12.18
C VAL A 190 14.75 2.61 11.83
N GLY A 191 15.82 1.85 12.12
CA GLY A 191 15.82 0.40 11.85
C GLY A 191 15.63 0.02 10.38
N GLY A 192 16.00 0.89 9.44
CA GLY A 192 15.80 0.66 7.99
C GLY A 192 14.42 1.06 7.47
N GLU A 193 13.49 1.43 8.35
CA GLU A 193 12.16 1.91 8.00
C GLU A 193 12.09 3.44 7.93
N ALA A 194 11.20 3.96 7.09
CA ALA A 194 10.96 5.39 6.95
C ALA A 194 9.61 5.79 7.57
N GLU A 195 9.66 6.71 8.54
CA GLU A 195 8.48 7.23 9.24
C GLU A 195 8.25 8.71 8.89
N LEU A 196 7.02 9.09 8.57
CA LEU A 196 6.68 10.51 8.41
C LEU A 196 6.95 11.29 9.71
N ILE A 197 7.72 12.37 9.60
CA ILE A 197 8.00 13.31 10.68
C ILE A 197 6.72 14.09 11.03
N TYR A 198 6.01 14.56 10.01
CA TYR A 198 4.81 15.40 10.15
C TYR A 198 3.54 14.57 10.08
N LYS A 199 3.08 14.07 11.23
CA LYS A 199 1.96 13.12 11.32
C LYS A 199 0.57 13.74 11.17
N THR A 200 0.42 15.04 11.41
CA THR A 200 -0.86 15.78 11.31
C THR A 200 -0.86 16.75 10.13
N ASN A 201 -2.05 17.16 9.68
CA ASN A 201 -2.16 18.08 8.55
C ASN A 201 -1.58 19.46 8.90
N GLU A 202 -1.74 19.91 10.15
CA GLU A 202 -1.26 21.20 10.65
C GLU A 202 0.27 21.23 10.72
N ALA A 203 0.89 20.15 11.23
CA ALA A 203 2.34 20.02 11.28
C ALA A 203 2.95 19.99 9.87
N LEU A 204 2.31 19.24 8.95
CA LEU A 204 2.75 19.18 7.56
C LEU A 204 2.58 20.53 6.85
N HIS A 205 1.46 21.22 7.08
CA HIS A 205 1.24 22.58 6.59
C HIS A 205 2.35 23.51 7.06
N GLY A 206 2.61 23.59 8.37
CA GLY A 206 3.64 24.47 8.93
C GLY A 206 5.04 24.21 8.37
N PHE A 207 5.37 22.95 8.07
CA PHE A 207 6.61 22.59 7.39
C PHE A 207 6.61 23.04 5.92
N LEU A 208 5.59 22.67 5.15
CA LEU A 208 5.51 22.95 3.72
C LEU A 208 5.36 24.44 3.41
N SER A 209 4.69 25.24 4.25
CA SER A 209 4.60 26.69 4.06
C SER A 209 5.98 27.36 4.10
N LYS A 210 6.92 26.80 4.88
CA LYS A 210 8.30 27.30 4.96
C LYS A 210 9.16 26.77 3.82
N LYS A 211 9.08 25.46 3.56
CA LYS A 211 9.93 24.78 2.56
C LYS A 211 9.48 25.07 1.12
N CYS A 212 8.19 25.30 0.91
CA CYS A 212 7.52 25.39 -0.39
C CYS A 212 6.51 26.56 -0.43
N PRO A 213 6.95 27.82 -0.27
CA PRO A 213 6.06 28.99 -0.13
C PRO A 213 5.16 29.27 -1.36
N GLY A 214 5.46 28.67 -2.52
CA GLY A 214 4.68 28.86 -3.74
C GLY A 214 3.46 27.94 -3.91
N LEU A 215 3.30 26.93 -3.04
CA LEU A 215 2.21 25.95 -3.12
C LEU A 215 0.92 26.48 -2.46
N ASP A 216 -0.22 26.11 -3.02
CA ASP A 216 -1.52 26.23 -2.33
C ASP A 216 -1.69 25.08 -1.34
N LEU A 217 -1.57 25.40 -0.06
CA LEU A 217 -1.69 24.45 1.06
C LEU A 217 -3.00 24.62 1.85
N SER A 218 -3.94 25.44 1.36
CA SER A 218 -5.17 25.80 2.08
C SER A 218 -6.00 24.59 2.50
N ASP A 219 -6.01 23.53 1.69
CA ASP A 219 -6.77 22.31 1.98
C ASP A 219 -6.22 21.49 3.16
N LEU A 220 -4.97 21.71 3.57
CA LEU A 220 -4.40 21.01 4.75
C LEU A 220 -4.99 21.50 6.07
N ILE A 221 -5.40 22.77 6.14
CA ILE A 221 -5.89 23.41 7.36
C ILE A 221 -7.39 23.64 7.35
N LYS A 222 -8.08 23.27 6.26
CA LYS A 222 -9.54 23.32 6.23
C LYS A 222 -10.08 22.39 7.32
N PRO A 223 -11.00 22.86 8.18
CA PRO A 223 -11.71 21.99 9.10
C PRO A 223 -12.23 20.79 8.33
N ILE A 224 -11.93 19.59 8.81
CA ILE A 224 -12.58 18.39 8.31
C ILE A 224 -14.02 18.54 8.77
N ALA A 225 -14.87 19.09 7.88
CA ALA A 225 -16.31 19.05 8.10
C ALA A 225 -16.64 17.61 8.50
N GLN A 226 -17.31 17.43 9.63
CA GLN A 226 -17.64 16.12 10.19
C GLN A 226 -18.62 15.32 9.29
N ASP A 227 -18.65 15.62 7.99
CA ASP A 227 -19.54 15.10 6.95
C ASP A 227 -19.40 13.60 6.71
N LEU A 228 -18.50 12.93 7.41
CA LEU A 228 -18.67 11.51 7.67
C LEU A 228 -19.71 11.35 8.77
N LYS A 229 -20.97 11.70 8.45
CA LYS A 229 -22.11 10.98 9.05
C LYS A 229 -21.74 9.52 8.86
N VAL A 230 -21.44 8.85 9.97
CA VAL A 230 -21.11 7.43 9.99
C VAL A 230 -22.23 6.75 9.22
N VAL A 231 -21.97 6.43 7.96
CA VAL A 231 -22.89 5.63 7.16
C VAL A 231 -22.91 4.33 7.93
N LYS A 232 -24.02 4.08 8.64
CA LYS A 232 -24.27 2.81 9.32
C LYS A 232 -23.86 1.75 8.31
N ALA A 233 -22.82 0.97 8.63
CA ALA A 233 -22.32 -0.04 7.72
C ALA A 233 -23.55 -0.80 7.19
N PRO A 234 -23.74 -0.90 5.86
CA PRO A 234 -24.87 -1.64 5.33
C PRO A 234 -24.88 -3.00 6.02
N ALA A 235 -26.04 -3.38 6.55
CA ALA A 235 -26.23 -4.66 7.21
C ALA A 235 -25.59 -5.73 6.32
N GLN A 236 -24.64 -6.45 6.91
CA GLN A 236 -23.67 -7.35 6.27
C GLN A 236 -24.07 -7.71 4.83
N LEU A 237 -23.26 -7.26 3.86
CA LEU A 237 -23.26 -7.81 2.50
C LEU A 237 -23.42 -9.31 2.66
N GLY A 238 -24.58 -9.82 2.22
CA GLY A 238 -24.95 -11.22 2.40
C GLY A 238 -23.74 -12.05 2.04
N GLN A 239 -23.25 -12.83 3.00
CA GLN A 239 -22.22 -13.82 2.74
C GLN A 239 -22.66 -14.50 1.45
N ALA A 240 -21.88 -14.35 0.38
CA ALA A 240 -22.13 -15.10 -0.84
C ALA A 240 -22.33 -16.54 -0.37
N PRO A 241 -23.47 -17.19 -0.69
CA PRO A 241 -23.80 -18.49 -0.13
C PRO A 241 -22.56 -19.34 -0.30
N SER A 242 -22.01 -19.81 0.83
CA SER A 242 -20.96 -20.81 0.80
C SER A 242 -21.58 -21.95 0.03
N LYS A 243 -21.23 -22.08 -1.26
CA LYS A 243 -21.51 -23.31 -1.98
C LYS A 243 -20.80 -24.36 -1.17
N ASP A 244 -21.57 -25.17 -0.46
CA ASP A 244 -21.09 -26.36 0.19
C ASP A 244 -20.29 -27.13 -0.84
N LEU A 245 -18.97 -27.07 -0.71
CA LEU A 245 -18.03 -27.94 -1.40
C LEU A 245 -18.03 -29.31 -0.70
N SER A 246 -19.22 -29.82 -0.32
CA SER A 246 -19.44 -31.20 0.10
C SER A 246 -19.76 -32.01 -1.16
N GLY A 247 -18.75 -32.28 -1.98
CA GLY A 247 -18.98 -32.99 -3.24
C GLY A 247 -17.75 -33.11 -4.12
N ALA A 248 -16.61 -33.47 -3.55
CA ALA A 248 -15.45 -33.96 -4.31
C ALA A 248 -14.61 -34.89 -3.43
N GLU A 249 -15.27 -35.91 -2.87
CA GLU A 249 -14.62 -37.10 -2.34
C GLU A 249 -14.74 -38.17 -3.44
N ASN A 250 -13.68 -38.32 -4.23
CA ASN A 250 -13.29 -39.48 -5.06
C ASN A 250 -12.53 -39.02 -6.31
N ASP A 251 -11.20 -39.06 -6.20
CA ASP A 251 -10.23 -39.59 -7.17
C ASP A 251 -8.92 -38.82 -7.15
N SER A 252 -8.11 -39.11 -6.12
CA SER A 252 -6.65 -39.01 -6.26
C SER A 252 -5.94 -39.91 -5.25
N LYS A 253 -6.09 -41.23 -5.42
CA LYS A 253 -5.00 -42.14 -5.04
C LYS A 253 -3.86 -41.94 -6.04
N ARG A 254 -3.09 -40.88 -5.86
CA ARG A 254 -1.73 -40.78 -6.40
C ARG A 254 -0.79 -41.12 -5.25
N GLU A 255 -0.31 -42.35 -5.26
CA GLU A 255 0.77 -42.81 -4.40
C GLU A 255 1.94 -41.83 -4.50
N ARG A 256 2.14 -41.02 -3.45
CA ARG A 256 3.45 -40.42 -3.21
C ARG A 256 4.35 -41.53 -2.69
N LYS A 257 5.14 -42.12 -3.59
CA LYS A 257 6.35 -42.83 -3.17
C LYS A 257 7.21 -41.85 -2.34
N PRO A 258 7.74 -42.28 -1.20
CA PRO A 258 8.60 -41.44 -0.37
C PRO A 258 9.91 -41.15 -1.11
N GLN A 259 10.21 -39.87 -1.37
CA GLN A 259 11.54 -39.37 -1.76
C GLN A 259 12.56 -39.44 -0.59
N VAL A 260 12.43 -40.44 0.29
CA VAL A 260 13.32 -40.61 1.44
C VAL A 260 14.60 -41.37 1.02
N ASP A 261 14.49 -42.27 0.04
CA ASP A 261 15.64 -43.09 -0.41
C ASP A 261 16.70 -42.28 -1.18
N GLU A 262 16.33 -41.14 -1.78
CA GLU A 262 17.28 -40.30 -2.52
C GLU A 262 18.09 -39.39 -1.58
N LEU A 263 17.49 -38.95 -0.46
CA LEU A 263 18.18 -38.14 0.55
C LEU A 263 19.20 -38.96 1.37
N GLU A 264 18.90 -40.22 1.69
CA GLU A 264 19.83 -41.09 2.43
C GLU A 264 21.09 -41.45 1.61
N SER A 265 20.98 -41.51 0.28
CA SER A 265 22.13 -41.74 -0.62
C SER A 265 23.07 -40.53 -0.71
N LEU A 266 22.54 -39.31 -0.57
CA LEU A 266 23.32 -38.08 -0.57
C LEU A 266 24.06 -37.86 0.75
N ILE A 267 23.46 -38.25 1.88
CA ILE A 267 24.10 -38.16 3.20
C ILE A 267 25.27 -39.15 3.31
N LYS A 268 25.12 -40.40 2.84
CA LYS A 268 26.22 -41.39 2.84
C LYS A 268 27.43 -40.99 1.98
N ASN A 269 27.25 -40.16 0.97
CA ASN A 269 28.34 -39.68 0.11
C ASN A 269 29.09 -38.45 0.67
N LEU A 270 28.55 -37.77 1.68
CA LEU A 270 29.22 -36.66 2.35
C LEU A 270 30.15 -37.16 3.46
N ASP A 271 29.78 -38.24 4.15
CA ASP A 271 30.61 -38.82 5.21
C ASP A 271 31.85 -39.57 4.67
N SER A 272 31.82 -40.10 3.45
CA SER A 272 32.97 -40.81 2.86
C SER A 272 34.08 -39.87 2.37
N LYS A 273 33.81 -38.57 2.19
CA LYS A 273 34.79 -37.57 1.73
C LYS A 273 35.52 -36.83 2.85
N SER A 274 35.11 -36.98 4.10
CA SER A 274 35.77 -36.32 5.24
C SER A 274 36.97 -37.10 5.80
N SER A 275 37.16 -38.36 5.38
CA SER A 275 38.22 -39.26 5.91
C SER A 275 39.46 -39.39 5.01
N GLN A 276 39.65 -38.51 4.02
CA GLN A 276 40.83 -38.49 3.13
C GLN A 276 41.58 -37.14 3.14
N LYS A 277 41.59 -36.44 4.28
CA LYS A 277 42.48 -35.30 4.52
C LYS A 277 43.22 -35.45 5.83
#